data_AF-A0A316QJ40-F1
#
_entry.id   AF-A0A316QJ40-F1
#
_cell.length_a   1.000
_cell.length_b   1.000
_cell.length_c   1.000
_cell.angle_alpha   90.00
_cell.angle_beta   90.00
_cell.angle_gamma   90.00
#
_symmetry.space_group_name_H-M   'P 1'
#
loop_
_entity.id
_entity.type
_entity.pdbx_description
1 polymer ?
#
loop_
_entity_poly.entity_id
_entity_poly.type
_entity_poly.pdbx_seq_one_letter_code
_entity_poly.pdbx_strand_id
1 'polypeptide(L)'
;MTSHRSTAFYFILLLALVFMLFSLVSCSGGIDTDEAKAFIGDFFEAVADGDYEKAETFLHPERSSDLDMFFSAVESSEGLDFQEGIVIEKYVGFSYTYYSTVIGGSAYELTMETKVGEREVVFVIEIVQNDNGYGIYHLDIEP
;
A
#
# COMPACT_ATOMS: atom_id res chain seq x y z
N MET A 1 41.84 26.00 -4.77
CA MET A 1 40.97 25.16 -5.63
C MET A 1 40.86 23.78 -5.00
N THR A 2 40.21 23.67 -3.83
CA THR A 2 40.18 22.42 -3.01
C THR A 2 38.90 22.29 -2.17
N SER A 3 37.80 22.94 -2.57
CA SER A 3 36.54 22.93 -1.81
C SER A 3 35.50 21.93 -2.35
N HIS A 4 35.62 21.46 -3.60
CA HIS A 4 34.60 20.61 -4.24
C HIS A 4 34.69 19.10 -3.95
N ARG A 5 35.85 18.60 -3.49
CA ARG A 5 36.03 17.15 -3.23
C ARG A 5 35.43 16.70 -1.90
N SER A 6 35.28 17.61 -0.94
CA SER A 6 34.83 17.27 0.40
C SER A 6 33.31 17.10 0.48
N THR A 7 32.54 17.96 -0.21
CA THR A 7 31.06 17.90 -0.21
C THR A 7 30.53 16.65 -0.89
N ALA A 8 31.13 16.21 -1.99
CA ALA A 8 30.76 14.97 -2.67
C ALA A 8 31.02 13.73 -1.79
N PHE A 9 32.11 13.73 -1.01
CA PHE A 9 32.41 12.65 -0.09
C PHE A 9 31.39 12.56 1.07
N TYR A 10 31.02 13.70 1.66
CA TYR A 10 29.96 13.74 2.68
C TYR A 10 28.59 13.34 2.13
N PHE A 11 28.27 13.71 0.88
CA PHE A 11 27.03 13.31 0.23
C PHE A 11 26.96 11.80 0.00
N ILE A 12 28.05 11.20 -0.48
CA ILE A 12 28.15 9.74 -0.66
C ILE A 12 28.08 9.01 0.70
N LEU A 13 28.74 9.54 1.73
CA LEU A 13 28.71 8.96 3.07
C LEU A 13 27.31 9.03 3.70
N LEU A 14 26.60 10.14 3.51
CA LEU A 14 25.23 10.32 3.97
C LEU A 14 24.26 9.38 3.24
N LEU A 15 24.44 9.22 1.92
CA LEU A 15 23.63 8.31 1.11
C LEU A 15 23.87 6.84 1.49
N ALA A 16 25.12 6.46 1.78
CA ALA A 16 25.45 5.12 2.28
C ALA A 16 24.89 4.86 3.69
N LEU A 17 24.85 5.88 4.55
CA LEU A 17 24.33 5.77 5.92
C LEU A 17 22.80 5.67 5.93
N VAL A 18 22.12 6.36 5.01
CA VAL A 18 20.68 6.19 4.74
C VAL A 18 20.41 4.78 4.21
N PHE A 19 21.21 4.27 3.25
CA PHE A 19 21.05 2.90 2.72
C PHE A 19 21.25 1.81 3.79
N MET A 20 22.18 2.04 4.73
CA MET A 20 22.45 1.11 5.82
C MET A 20 21.35 1.13 6.89
N LEU A 21 20.65 2.25 7.09
CA LEU A 21 19.49 2.35 7.98
C LEU A 21 18.28 1.56 7.46
N PHE A 22 18.08 1.50 6.14
CA PHE A 22 17.05 0.63 5.53
C PHE A 22 17.34 -0.86 5.69
N SER A 23 18.59 -1.26 5.95
CA SER A 23 18.98 -2.67 6.08
C SER A 23 18.68 -3.29 7.45
N LEU A 24 18.23 -2.50 8.43
CA LEU A 24 18.04 -2.94 9.82
C LEU A 24 16.57 -3.13 10.22
N VAL A 25 15.63 -2.91 9.31
CA VAL A 25 14.18 -3.05 9.55
C VAL A 25 13.65 -4.31 8.86
N SER A 26 14.15 -5.49 9.24
CA SER A 26 13.48 -6.75 8.89
C SER A 26 13.84 -7.86 9.88
N CYS A 27 13.23 -7.78 11.06
CA CYS A 27 13.21 -8.89 12.03
C CYS A 27 11.84 -9.03 12.71
N SER A 28 10.78 -8.66 12.00
CA SER A 28 9.40 -9.05 12.28
C SER A 28 8.90 -9.73 11.02
N GLY A 29 8.82 -11.06 11.00
CA GLY A 29 8.35 -11.82 9.83
C GLY A 29 6.84 -11.69 9.59
N GLY A 30 6.21 -10.67 10.17
CA GLY A 30 4.78 -10.48 10.13
C GLY A 30 4.38 -9.04 9.99
N ILE A 31 3.22 -8.87 9.36
CA ILE A 31 2.60 -7.59 9.07
C ILE A 31 1.86 -7.12 10.33
N ASP A 32 2.30 -5.99 10.88
CA ASP A 32 1.62 -5.37 12.01
C ASP A 32 0.28 -4.75 11.57
N THR A 33 -0.74 -4.84 12.43
CA THR A 33 -2.09 -4.38 12.10
C THR A 33 -2.17 -2.86 11.99
N ASP A 34 -1.49 -2.12 12.85
CA ASP A 34 -1.56 -0.65 12.82
C ASP A 34 -0.73 -0.11 11.64
N GLU A 35 0.38 -0.76 11.32
CA GLU A 35 1.15 -0.50 10.09
C GLU A 35 0.31 -0.77 8.83
N ALA A 36 -0.38 -1.92 8.75
CA ALA A 36 -1.25 -2.25 7.62
C ALA A 36 -2.37 -1.22 7.41
N LYS A 37 -2.99 -0.76 8.51
CA LYS A 37 -4.04 0.26 8.44
C LYS A 37 -3.53 1.61 7.97
N ALA A 38 -2.37 2.04 8.48
CA ALA A 38 -1.74 3.28 8.02
C ALA A 38 -1.38 3.20 6.53
N PHE A 39 -0.78 2.08 6.12
CA PHE A 39 -0.41 1.81 4.72
C PHE A 39 -1.62 1.84 3.77
N ILE A 40 -2.75 1.24 4.16
CA ILE A 40 -4.01 1.31 3.39
C ILE A 40 -4.60 2.73 3.39
N GLY A 41 -4.50 3.45 4.50
CA GLY A 41 -4.94 4.84 4.59
C GLY A 41 -4.22 5.72 3.56
N ASP A 42 -2.90 5.61 3.48
CA ASP A 42 -2.07 6.37 2.53
C ASP A 42 -2.37 5.97 1.07
N PHE A 43 -2.67 4.69 0.82
CA PHE A 43 -3.13 4.21 -0.48
C PHE A 43 -4.47 4.84 -0.88
N PHE A 44 -5.45 4.85 0.03
CA PHE A 44 -6.75 5.47 -0.23
C PHE A 44 -6.68 6.98 -0.40
N GLU A 45 -5.78 7.67 0.30
CA GLU A 45 -5.51 9.09 0.07
C GLU A 45 -5.02 9.33 -1.37
N ALA A 46 -4.07 8.52 -1.85
CA ALA A 46 -3.58 8.62 -3.23
C ALA A 46 -4.69 8.36 -4.27
N VAL A 47 -5.57 7.38 -4.02
CA VAL A 47 -6.73 7.11 -4.88
C VAL A 47 -7.71 8.29 -4.89
N ALA A 48 -8.02 8.86 -3.72
CA ALA A 48 -8.92 10.00 -3.61
C ALA A 48 -8.34 11.27 -4.26
N ASP A 49 -7.02 11.43 -4.24
CA ASP A 49 -6.32 12.53 -4.93
C ASP A 49 -6.24 12.31 -6.46
N GLY A 50 -6.64 11.15 -6.97
CA GLY A 50 -6.48 10.76 -8.38
C GLY A 50 -5.02 10.53 -8.78
N ASP A 51 -4.11 10.42 -7.80
CA ASP A 51 -2.68 10.15 -8.02
C ASP A 51 -2.45 8.64 -8.12
N TYR A 52 -2.93 8.05 -9.22
CA TYR A 52 -2.81 6.61 -9.45
C TYR A 52 -1.36 6.16 -9.64
N GLU A 53 -0.46 7.02 -10.12
CA GLU A 53 0.98 6.72 -10.17
C GLU A 53 1.54 6.50 -8.76
N LYS A 54 1.17 7.36 -7.80
CA LYS A 54 1.50 7.15 -6.39
C LYS A 54 0.78 5.95 -5.81
N ALA A 55 -0.51 5.75 -6.08
CA ALA A 55 -1.29 4.62 -5.57
C ALA A 55 -0.69 3.27 -6.02
N GLU A 56 -0.19 3.19 -7.26
CA GLU A 56 0.45 2.00 -7.80
C GLU A 56 1.75 1.63 -7.06
N THR A 57 2.41 2.59 -6.40
CA THR A 57 3.60 2.31 -5.56
C THR A 57 3.28 1.49 -4.31
N PHE A 58 2.01 1.43 -3.89
CA PHE A 58 1.55 0.59 -2.78
C PHE A 58 1.26 -0.85 -3.21
N LEU A 59 1.21 -1.13 -4.51
CA LEU A 59 1.00 -2.49 -5.00
C LEU A 59 2.24 -3.36 -4.75
N HIS A 60 1.99 -4.63 -4.46
CA HIS A 60 3.06 -5.60 -4.36
C HIS A 60 3.85 -5.68 -5.69
N PRO A 61 5.18 -5.81 -5.72
CA PRO A 61 5.97 -5.82 -6.97
C PRO A 61 5.58 -6.93 -7.97
N GLU A 62 5.00 -8.02 -7.48
CA GLU A 62 4.48 -9.12 -8.31
C GLU A 62 3.07 -8.86 -8.86
N ARG A 63 2.42 -7.76 -8.43
CA ARG A 63 1.14 -7.29 -8.94
C ARG A 63 1.36 -6.09 -9.85
N SER A 64 1.12 -6.29 -11.14
CA SER A 64 0.90 -5.19 -12.08
C SER A 64 -0.61 -5.01 -12.25
N SER A 65 -1.13 -3.81 -11.96
CA SER A 65 -2.53 -3.46 -12.19
C SER A 65 -2.59 -2.00 -12.61
N ASP A 66 -3.38 -1.70 -13.64
CA ASP A 66 -3.72 -0.33 -14.02
C ASP A 66 -4.83 0.14 -13.07
N LEU A 67 -4.47 0.89 -12.04
CA LEU A 67 -5.41 1.29 -10.99
C LEU A 67 -6.40 2.33 -11.48
N ASP A 68 -5.98 3.22 -12.38
CA ASP A 68 -6.87 4.21 -13.00
C ASP A 68 -8.01 3.50 -13.74
N MET A 69 -7.68 2.55 -14.61
CA MET A 69 -8.69 1.76 -15.32
C MET A 69 -9.59 0.96 -14.38
N PHE A 70 -9.03 0.39 -13.30
CA PHE A 70 -9.80 -0.37 -12.32
C PHE A 70 -10.82 0.52 -11.60
N PHE A 71 -10.38 1.62 -10.99
CA PHE A 71 -11.27 2.50 -10.23
C PHE A 71 -12.28 3.21 -11.14
N SER A 72 -11.86 3.67 -12.33
CA SER A 72 -12.77 4.25 -13.33
C SER A 72 -13.88 3.27 -13.75
N ALA A 73 -13.58 1.97 -13.87
CA ALA A 73 -14.58 0.96 -14.20
C ALA A 73 -15.59 0.78 -13.07
N VAL A 74 -15.12 0.77 -11.82
CA VAL A 74 -15.97 0.64 -10.63
C VAL A 74 -16.84 1.88 -10.41
N GLU A 75 -16.30 3.10 -10.59
CA GLU A 75 -17.09 4.34 -10.57
C GLU A 75 -18.23 4.28 -11.59
N SER A 76 -17.91 3.85 -12.81
CA SER A 76 -18.91 3.76 -13.88
C SER A 76 -19.96 2.68 -13.64
N SER A 77 -19.64 1.55 -13.02
CA SER A 77 -20.59 0.45 -12.81
C SER A 77 -21.48 0.68 -11.58
N GLU A 78 -20.90 1.18 -10.50
CA GLU A 78 -21.58 1.32 -9.21
C GLU A 78 -22.08 2.75 -8.94
N GLY A 79 -21.69 3.72 -9.77
CA GLY A 79 -22.06 5.13 -9.59
C GLY A 79 -21.38 5.73 -8.36
N LEU A 80 -20.10 5.40 -8.16
CA LEU A 80 -19.23 5.93 -7.12
C LEU A 80 -18.40 7.09 -7.66
N ASP A 81 -17.87 7.91 -6.76
CA ASP A 81 -16.87 8.94 -7.05
C ASP A 81 -15.80 8.88 -5.96
N PHE A 82 -14.65 8.28 -6.28
CA PHE A 82 -13.57 8.12 -5.30
C PHE A 82 -12.89 9.45 -4.98
N GLN A 83 -13.05 10.49 -5.82
CA GLN A 83 -12.49 11.83 -5.58
C GLN A 83 -13.29 12.62 -4.53
N GLU A 84 -14.52 12.21 -4.20
CA GLU A 84 -15.22 12.72 -3.01
C GLU A 84 -14.59 12.23 -1.69
N GLY A 85 -13.65 11.29 -1.78
CA GLY A 85 -12.91 10.73 -0.67
C GLY A 85 -13.43 9.36 -0.23
N ILE A 86 -12.53 8.61 0.41
CA ILE A 86 -12.80 7.28 0.95
C ILE A 86 -12.70 7.36 2.47
N VAL A 87 -13.80 7.08 3.16
CA VAL A 87 -13.87 7.09 4.63
C VAL A 87 -14.07 5.68 5.14
N ILE A 88 -13.09 5.16 5.88
CA ILE A 88 -13.24 3.88 6.57
C ILE A 88 -14.15 4.11 7.79
N GLU A 89 -15.37 3.58 7.76
CA GLU A 89 -16.31 3.68 8.88
C GLU A 89 -15.96 2.63 9.95
N LYS A 90 -15.61 1.42 9.51
CA LYS A 90 -15.36 0.31 10.42
C LYS A 90 -14.50 -0.79 9.79
N TYR A 91 -13.61 -1.36 10.60
CA TYR A 91 -12.93 -2.62 10.29
C TYR A 91 -13.80 -3.79 10.74
N VAL A 92 -14.20 -4.65 9.82
CA VAL A 92 -15.16 -5.75 10.08
C VAL A 92 -14.55 -7.14 10.00
N GLY A 93 -13.41 -7.29 9.32
CA GLY A 93 -12.71 -8.54 9.18
C GLY A 93 -11.19 -8.34 9.17
N PHE A 94 -10.48 -9.29 9.75
CA PHE A 94 -9.04 -9.41 9.62
C PHE A 94 -8.66 -10.89 9.54
N SER A 95 -7.76 -11.22 8.63
CA SER A 95 -7.16 -12.54 8.52
C SER A 95 -5.66 -12.39 8.37
N TYR A 96 -4.91 -13.31 8.99
CA TYR A 96 -3.46 -13.25 8.95
C TYR A 96 -2.85 -14.63 8.78
N THR A 97 -1.90 -14.71 7.85
CA THR A 97 -1.11 -15.90 7.58
C THR A 97 0.36 -15.56 7.82
N TYR A 98 0.94 -16.09 8.90
CA TYR A 98 2.36 -15.88 9.25
C TYR A 98 3.32 -16.35 8.16
N TYR A 99 2.99 -17.46 7.50
CA TYR A 99 3.76 -17.95 6.36
C TYR A 99 2.89 -18.85 5.50
N SER A 100 2.86 -18.59 4.20
CA SER A 100 2.23 -19.42 3.18
C SER A 100 3.25 -19.79 2.11
N THR A 101 3.36 -21.07 1.82
CA THR A 101 4.23 -21.57 0.74
C THR A 101 3.74 -21.17 -0.65
N VAL A 102 2.48 -20.74 -0.78
CA VAL A 102 1.90 -20.32 -2.07
C VAL A 102 2.46 -18.95 -2.48
N ILE A 103 2.58 -18.03 -1.52
CA ILE A 103 3.10 -16.66 -1.72
C ILE A 103 4.55 -16.50 -1.24
N GLY A 104 5.13 -17.53 -0.63
CA GLY A 104 6.51 -17.52 -0.12
C GLY A 104 6.75 -16.55 1.04
N GLY A 105 5.71 -16.19 1.79
CA GLY A 105 5.77 -15.11 2.77
C GLY A 105 4.52 -15.01 3.64
N SER A 106 4.33 -13.87 4.29
CA SER A 106 3.16 -13.58 5.10
C SER A 106 2.09 -12.82 4.30
N ALA A 107 0.83 -12.97 4.72
CA ALA A 107 -0.30 -12.24 4.15
C ALA A 107 -1.19 -11.71 5.27
N TYR A 108 -1.74 -10.52 5.07
CA TYR A 108 -2.65 -9.85 5.98
C TYR A 108 -3.83 -9.29 5.17
N GLU A 109 -5.03 -9.77 5.46
CA GLU A 109 -6.27 -9.33 4.81
C GLU A 109 -7.08 -8.47 5.75
N LEU A 110 -7.61 -7.37 5.23
CA LEU A 110 -8.52 -6.45 5.92
C LEU A 110 -9.81 -6.32 5.14
N THR A 111 -10.93 -6.49 5.84
CA THR A 111 -12.27 -6.15 5.34
C THR A 111 -12.77 -4.91 6.06
N MET A 112 -13.19 -3.91 5.29
CA MET A 112 -13.58 -2.58 5.78
C MET A 112 -14.93 -2.18 5.22
N GLU A 113 -15.85 -1.77 6.09
CA GLU A 113 -17.01 -0.99 5.68
C GLU A 113 -16.56 0.46 5.47
N THR A 114 -16.81 1.00 4.28
CA THR A 114 -16.35 2.33 3.89
C THR A 114 -17.47 3.15 3.27
N LYS A 115 -17.28 4.46 3.25
CA LYS A 115 -18.06 5.40 2.44
C LYS A 115 -17.22 6.02 1.36
N VAL A 116 -17.78 6.03 0.16
CA VAL A 116 -17.25 6.74 -1.01
C VAL A 116 -18.33 7.72 -1.44
N GLY A 117 -18.11 9.01 -1.16
CA GLY A 117 -19.18 10.00 -1.18
C GLY A 117 -20.32 9.63 -0.21
N GLU A 118 -21.54 9.50 -0.74
CA GLU A 118 -22.72 9.07 0.04
C GLU A 118 -23.00 7.56 -0.02
N ARG A 119 -22.17 6.77 -0.73
CA ARG A 119 -22.38 5.34 -0.94
C ARG A 119 -21.57 4.51 0.04
N GLU A 120 -22.22 3.50 0.61
CA GLU A 120 -21.55 2.48 1.42
C GLU A 120 -21.00 1.40 0.50
N VAL A 121 -19.73 1.06 0.67
CA VAL A 121 -19.06 -0.02 -0.06
C VAL A 121 -18.10 -0.75 0.88
N VAL A 122 -17.93 -2.05 0.65
CA VAL A 122 -17.01 -2.90 1.41
C VAL A 122 -15.73 -3.07 0.61
N PHE A 123 -14.60 -2.73 1.21
CA PHE A 123 -13.28 -3.02 0.65
C PHE A 123 -12.69 -4.27 1.30
N VAL A 124 -12.14 -5.15 0.47
CA VAL A 124 -11.28 -6.26 0.89
C VAL A 124 -9.89 -6.04 0.32
N ILE A 125 -8.89 -5.87 1.19
CA ILE A 125 -7.49 -5.65 0.79
C ILE A 125 -6.61 -6.71 1.42
N GLU A 126 -5.84 -7.40 0.59
CA GLU A 126 -4.77 -8.32 1.02
C GLU A 126 -3.41 -7.66 0.78
N ILE A 127 -2.61 -7.57 1.83
CA ILE A 127 -1.21 -7.17 1.80
C ILE A 127 -0.35 -8.42 1.90
N VAL A 128 0.65 -8.54 1.04
CA VAL A 128 1.64 -9.63 1.06
C VAL A 128 3.02 -9.08 1.40
N GLN A 129 3.77 -9.85 2.19
CA GLN A 129 5.20 -9.62 2.44
C GLN A 129 5.98 -10.90 2.18
N ASN A 130 6.86 -10.88 1.19
CA ASN A 130 7.74 -12.00 0.84
C ASN A 130 9.13 -11.50 0.39
N ASP A 131 9.99 -12.40 -0.09
CA ASP A 131 11.33 -12.05 -0.57
C ASP A 131 11.33 -11.08 -1.77
N ASN A 132 10.21 -10.97 -2.49
CA ASN A 132 10.06 -10.11 -3.66
C ASN A 132 9.52 -8.72 -3.30
N GLY A 133 8.95 -8.53 -2.10
CA GLY A 133 8.56 -7.21 -1.60
C GLY A 133 7.46 -7.21 -0.55
N TYR A 134 6.87 -6.03 -0.40
CA TYR A 134 5.73 -5.75 0.46
C TYR A 134 4.73 -4.90 -0.32
N GLY A 135 3.43 -5.18 -0.22
CA GLY A 135 2.40 -4.31 -0.80
C GLY A 135 1.05 -4.99 -0.99
N ILE A 136 0.09 -4.24 -1.53
CA ILE A 136 -1.26 -4.71 -1.84
C ILE A 136 -1.19 -5.74 -2.98
N TYR A 137 -1.59 -6.96 -2.67
CA TYR A 137 -1.62 -8.08 -3.61
C TYR A 137 -3.05 -8.40 -4.08
N HIS A 138 -4.06 -8.22 -3.23
CA HIS A 138 -5.47 -8.34 -3.61
C HIS A 138 -6.26 -7.08 -3.20
N LEU A 139 -7.20 -6.67 -4.05
CA LEU A 139 -8.09 -5.53 -3.83
C LEU A 139 -9.43 -5.88 -4.48
N ASP A 140 -10.48 -5.89 -3.68
CA ASP A 140 -11.86 -6.11 -4.12
C ASP A 140 -12.79 -5.06 -3.50
N ILE A 141 -13.86 -4.73 -4.23
CA ILE A 141 -14.86 -3.72 -3.84
C ILE A 141 -16.25 -4.32 -4.03
N GLU A 142 -16.98 -4.49 -2.93
CA GLU A 142 -18.34 -5.02 -2.91
C GLU A 142 -19.34 -3.89 -2.59
N PRO A 143 -20.35 -3.64 -3.45
CA PRO A 143 -21.38 -2.61 -3.24
C PRO A 143 -22.51 -3.04 -2.28
#